data_AF-A0A7X7A381-F1
#
_entry.id   AF-A0A7X7A381-F1
#
_cell.length_a   1.000
_cell.length_b   1.000
_cell.length_c   1.000
_cell.angle_alpha   90.00
_cell.angle_beta   90.00
_cell.angle_gamma   90.00
#
_symmetry.space_group_name_H-M   'P 1'
#
loop_
_entity.id
_entity.type
_entity.pdbx_description
1 polymer ?
#
loop_
_entity_poly.entity_id
_entity_poly.type
_entity_poly.pdbx_seq_one_letter_code
_entity_poly.pdbx_strand_id
1 'polypeptide(L)'
;MPVQLNKIPLLIILALFFIGFACTEEESEPRTREKEWEELNAYIRKLENEGYAVDTTDLSVFYIIKEKGTGETPQVGDNCTISYTGHTLSGRKFEDSKDIFDNGMWNFKYKPSHKVEGFVNTIRYMNRGAKFEMYIHSDYAYGAEGGTGVPPFTTVVYKVEMIDISKLGL
;
A
#
# COMPACT_ATOMS: atom_id res chain seq x y z
N MET A 1 8.01 -53.64 -57.80
CA MET A 1 7.57 -52.53 -58.68
C MET A 1 7.37 -51.30 -57.82
N PRO A 2 8.12 -50.20 -58.04
CA PRO A 2 7.97 -48.97 -57.27
C PRO A 2 6.78 -48.15 -57.78
N VAL A 3 5.91 -47.69 -56.87
CA VAL A 3 4.84 -46.75 -57.21
C VAL A 3 5.44 -45.33 -57.24
N GLN A 4 5.35 -44.71 -58.41
CA GLN A 4 5.80 -43.36 -58.71
C GLN A 4 4.97 -42.31 -57.97
N LEU A 5 5.70 -41.33 -57.43
CA LEU A 5 5.25 -40.16 -56.69
C LEU A 5 4.55 -39.17 -57.63
N ASN A 6 3.24 -38.96 -57.48
CA ASN A 6 2.52 -37.95 -58.26
C ASN A 6 2.62 -36.58 -57.56
N LYS A 7 3.22 -35.61 -58.28
CA LYS A 7 3.44 -34.23 -57.82
C LYS A 7 2.12 -33.48 -57.79
N ILE A 8 1.62 -33.14 -56.60
CA ILE A 8 0.48 -32.23 -56.43
C ILE A 8 1.01 -30.79 -56.50
N PRO A 9 0.46 -29.91 -57.36
CA PRO A 9 0.97 -28.57 -57.53
C PRO A 9 0.58 -27.69 -56.35
N LEU A 10 1.59 -26.97 -55.87
CA LEU A 10 1.54 -25.86 -54.94
C LEU A 10 0.72 -24.72 -55.56
N LEU A 11 -0.54 -24.51 -55.13
CA LEU A 11 -1.11 -23.15 -54.96
C LEU A 11 -2.51 -23.13 -54.29
N ILE A 12 -2.61 -22.22 -53.31
CA ILE A 12 -3.78 -21.54 -52.73
C ILE A 12 -4.61 -22.25 -51.64
N ILE A 13 -4.82 -21.48 -50.57
CA ILE A 13 -5.86 -21.51 -49.53
C ILE A 13 -5.51 -22.31 -48.25
N LEU A 14 -4.79 -21.66 -47.34
CA LEU A 14 -5.38 -21.39 -46.03
C LEU A 14 -4.75 -20.14 -45.39
N ALA A 15 -5.34 -18.98 -45.70
CA ALA A 15 -5.20 -17.79 -44.89
C ALA A 15 -5.95 -17.98 -43.56
N LEU A 16 -5.41 -18.78 -42.63
CA LEU A 16 -5.91 -18.93 -41.25
C LEU A 16 -4.77 -19.26 -40.27
N PHE A 17 -3.65 -18.56 -40.35
CA PHE A 17 -2.66 -18.49 -39.26
C PHE A 17 -2.65 -17.08 -38.63
N PHE A 18 -3.85 -16.49 -38.53
CA PHE A 18 -4.07 -15.16 -37.95
C PHE A 18 -5.20 -15.18 -36.90
N ILE A 19 -5.38 -16.29 -36.18
CA ILE A 19 -6.26 -16.35 -35.02
C ILE A 19 -5.54 -17.18 -33.97
N GLY A 20 -4.92 -16.50 -33.00
CA GLY A 20 -4.13 -17.18 -31.99
C GLY A 20 -3.17 -16.29 -31.22
N PHE A 21 -3.06 -15.00 -31.52
CA PHE A 21 -2.83 -14.01 -30.46
C PHE A 21 -4.18 -13.81 -29.76
N ALA A 22 -4.68 -14.88 -29.13
CA ALA A 22 -5.67 -14.70 -28.10
C ALA A 22 -4.93 -13.86 -27.07
N CYS A 23 -5.27 -12.58 -26.98
CA CYS A 23 -5.06 -11.83 -25.76
C CYS A 23 -5.64 -12.71 -24.66
N THR A 24 -4.79 -13.45 -23.95
CA THR A 24 -5.14 -13.92 -22.63
C THR A 24 -5.26 -12.64 -21.83
N GLU A 25 -6.47 -12.08 -21.77
CA GLU A 25 -6.83 -11.27 -20.63
C GLU A 25 -6.55 -12.16 -19.43
N GLU A 26 -5.44 -11.90 -18.77
CA GLU A 26 -5.08 -12.52 -17.51
C GLU A 26 -6.18 -12.06 -16.55
N GLU A 27 -7.24 -12.86 -16.43
CA GLU A 27 -8.36 -12.59 -15.55
C GLU A 27 -7.80 -12.60 -14.13
N SER A 28 -7.45 -11.41 -13.64
CA SER A 28 -6.84 -11.26 -12.33
C SER A 28 -7.85 -11.73 -11.30
N GLU A 29 -7.55 -12.82 -10.59
CA GLU A 29 -8.40 -13.31 -9.51
C GLU A 29 -8.78 -12.14 -8.57
N PRO A 30 -10.05 -12.06 -8.15
CA PRO A 30 -10.49 -10.98 -7.28
C PRO A 30 -9.68 -11.01 -5.98
N ARG A 31 -9.26 -9.83 -5.51
CA ARG A 31 -8.59 -9.72 -4.21
C ARG A 31 -9.57 -10.10 -3.11
N THR A 32 -9.09 -10.86 -2.14
CA THR A 32 -9.85 -11.27 -0.94
C THR A 32 -9.14 -10.84 0.32
N ARG A 33 -9.87 -10.80 1.43
CA ARG A 33 -9.31 -10.52 2.75
C ARG A 33 -8.25 -11.56 3.14
N GLU A 34 -8.47 -12.82 2.82
CA GLU A 34 -7.53 -13.91 3.13
C GLU A 34 -6.20 -13.71 2.40
N LYS A 35 -6.26 -13.40 1.11
CA LYS A 35 -5.07 -13.14 0.29
C LYS A 35 -4.30 -11.92 0.79
N GLU A 36 -5.00 -10.86 1.19
CA GLU A 36 -4.39 -9.70 1.83
C GLU A 36 -3.60 -10.09 3.09
N TRP A 37 -4.21 -10.87 3.97
CA TRP A 37 -3.57 -11.30 5.21
C TRP A 37 -2.36 -12.20 4.97
N GLU A 38 -2.41 -13.08 3.96
CA GLU A 38 -1.26 -13.89 3.56
C GLU A 38 -0.10 -13.02 3.07
N GLU A 39 -0.38 -12.06 2.18
CA GLU A 39 0.60 -11.10 1.65
C GLU A 39 1.21 -10.25 2.78
N LEU A 40 0.38 -9.69 3.66
CA LEU A 40 0.83 -8.88 4.79
C LEU A 40 1.69 -9.70 5.75
N ASN A 41 1.24 -10.87 6.18
CA ASN A 41 2.00 -11.72 7.10
C ASN A 41 3.34 -12.16 6.51
N ALA A 42 3.39 -12.45 5.20
CA ALA A 42 4.64 -12.74 4.51
C ALA A 42 5.57 -11.53 4.49
N TYR A 43 5.03 -10.33 4.28
CA TYR A 43 5.80 -9.09 4.30
C TYR A 43 6.34 -8.78 5.70
N ILE A 44 5.55 -8.93 6.76
CA ILE A 44 6.01 -8.74 8.15
C ILE A 44 7.15 -9.70 8.49
N ARG A 45 7.01 -10.99 8.18
CA ARG A 45 8.10 -11.97 8.38
C ARG A 45 9.37 -11.59 7.64
N LYS A 46 9.24 -11.03 6.43
CA LYS A 46 10.38 -10.53 5.68
C LYS A 46 11.07 -9.38 6.43
N LEU A 47 10.32 -8.40 6.94
CA LEU A 47 10.88 -7.28 7.70
C LEU A 47 11.59 -7.75 8.99
N GLU A 48 10.99 -8.69 9.71
CA GLU A 48 11.60 -9.28 10.91
C GLU A 48 12.91 -9.99 10.57
N ASN A 49 12.95 -10.76 9.47
CA ASN A 49 14.17 -11.41 8.98
C ASN A 49 15.24 -10.41 8.52
N GLU A 50 14.84 -9.22 8.07
CA GLU A 50 15.75 -8.10 7.76
C GLU A 50 16.23 -7.36 9.03
N GLY A 51 15.76 -7.76 10.21
CA GLY A 51 16.17 -7.23 11.51
C GLY A 51 15.39 -6.00 11.96
N TYR A 52 14.27 -5.67 11.30
CA TYR A 52 13.38 -4.61 11.79
C TYR A 52 12.57 -5.11 12.99
N ALA A 53 12.51 -4.28 14.03
CA ALA A 53 11.52 -4.45 15.09
C ALA A 53 10.16 -3.99 14.55
N VAL A 54 9.29 -4.95 14.27
CA VAL A 54 7.91 -4.71 13.88
C VAL A 54 7.05 -4.72 15.14
N ASP A 55 6.42 -3.58 15.41
CA ASP A 55 5.49 -3.42 16.52
C ASP A 55 4.05 -3.41 16.01
N THR A 56 3.09 -3.57 16.92
CA THR A 56 1.67 -3.55 16.61
C THR A 56 0.91 -2.55 17.48
N THR A 57 -0.18 -2.01 16.95
CA THR A 57 -1.14 -1.17 17.69
C THR A 57 -2.27 -2.02 18.27
N ASP A 58 -3.15 -1.39 19.06
CA ASP A 58 -4.37 -2.04 19.59
C ASP A 58 -5.29 -2.58 18.47
N LEU A 59 -5.17 -2.05 17.25
CA LEU A 59 -5.92 -2.47 16.07
C LEU A 59 -5.20 -3.52 15.22
N SER A 60 -4.10 -4.10 15.70
CA SER A 60 -3.27 -5.02 14.88
C SER A 60 -2.70 -4.40 13.61
N VAL A 61 -2.60 -3.07 13.55
CA VAL A 61 -1.83 -2.34 12.54
C VAL A 61 -0.36 -2.41 12.91
N PHE A 62 0.49 -2.70 11.93
CA PHE A 62 1.93 -2.86 12.16
C PHE A 62 2.67 -1.57 11.84
N TYR A 63 3.78 -1.32 12.53
CA TYR A 63 4.69 -0.23 12.16
C TYR A 63 6.14 -0.57 12.48
N ILE A 64 7.04 0.14 11.80
CA ILE A 64 8.47 0.16 12.11
C ILE A 64 8.92 1.59 12.38
N ILE A 65 9.74 1.76 13.40
CA ILE A 65 10.38 3.04 13.70
C ILE A 65 11.65 3.14 12.85
N LYS A 66 11.62 3.94 11.79
CA LYS A 66 12.80 4.20 10.93
C LYS A 66 13.76 5.18 11.60
N GLU A 67 13.21 6.19 12.27
CA GLU A 67 13.97 7.19 13.02
C GLU A 67 13.18 7.59 14.26
N LYS A 68 13.85 7.61 15.42
CA LYS A 68 13.23 8.06 16.67
C LYS A 68 13.22 9.58 16.71
N GLY A 69 12.06 10.13 17.03
CA GLY A 69 11.91 11.55 17.35
C GLY A 69 12.32 11.87 18.79
N THR A 70 11.99 13.09 19.21
CA THR A 70 12.24 13.60 20.56
C THR A 70 11.03 14.33 21.12
N GLY A 71 11.01 14.56 22.43
CA GLY A 71 9.91 15.24 23.12
C GLY A 71 8.77 14.28 23.43
N GLU A 72 7.55 14.79 23.52
CA GLU A 72 6.35 14.00 23.81
C GLU A 72 5.62 13.55 22.53
N THR A 73 4.79 12.53 22.65
CA THR A 73 3.82 12.15 21.62
C THR A 73 2.58 13.06 21.64
N PRO A 74 1.81 13.13 20.54
CA PRO A 74 0.63 13.99 20.49
C PRO A 74 -0.48 13.47 21.41
N GLN A 75 -1.17 14.40 22.06
CA GLN A 75 -2.38 14.17 22.83
C GLN A 75 -3.60 14.60 22.04
N VAL A 76 -4.76 14.01 22.31
CA VAL A 76 -6.02 14.38 21.64
C VAL A 76 -6.26 15.89 21.79
N GLY A 77 -6.41 16.59 20.66
CA GLY A 77 -6.57 18.04 20.58
C GLY A 77 -5.33 18.80 20.13
N ASP A 78 -4.13 18.20 20.23
CA ASP A 78 -2.89 18.79 19.71
C ASP A 78 -2.95 18.98 18.19
N ASN A 79 -2.25 19.97 17.68
CA ASN A 79 -2.02 20.12 16.24
C ASN A 79 -0.76 19.34 15.85
N CYS A 80 -0.90 18.45 14.87
CA CYS A 80 0.21 17.72 14.28
C CYS A 80 0.47 18.23 12.87
N THR A 81 1.75 18.34 12.53
CA THR A 81 2.22 18.60 11.17
C THR A 81 3.02 17.39 10.72
N ILE A 82 2.62 16.77 9.63
CA ILE A 82 3.30 15.60 9.08
C ILE A 82 3.60 15.78 7.59
N SER A 83 4.65 15.11 7.12
CA SER A 83 4.79 14.74 5.71
C SER A 83 4.55 13.25 5.57
N TYR A 84 3.94 12.81 4.47
CA TYR A 84 3.71 11.40 4.24
C TYR A 84 3.65 11.03 2.76
N THR A 85 3.90 9.75 2.50
CA THR A 85 3.67 9.10 1.20
C THR A 85 2.99 7.75 1.40
N GLY A 86 1.93 7.50 0.64
CA GLY A 86 1.14 6.26 0.65
C GLY A 86 1.46 5.36 -0.55
N HIS A 87 1.73 4.08 -0.27
CA HIS A 87 2.03 3.05 -1.26
C HIS A 87 1.24 1.77 -0.99
N THR A 88 1.01 0.95 -2.01
CA THR A 88 0.62 -0.45 -1.79
C THR A 88 1.83 -1.28 -1.32
N LEU A 89 1.62 -2.49 -0.78
CA LEU A 89 2.72 -3.41 -0.45
C LEU A 89 3.65 -3.71 -1.64
N SER A 90 3.12 -3.66 -2.87
CA SER A 90 3.91 -3.78 -4.10
C SER A 90 4.77 -2.55 -4.43
N GLY A 91 4.68 -1.48 -3.65
CA GLY A 91 5.45 -0.24 -3.80
C GLY A 91 4.80 0.82 -4.69
N ARG A 92 3.64 0.55 -5.30
CA ARG A 92 2.93 1.52 -6.14
C ARG A 92 2.44 2.69 -5.28
N LYS A 93 2.98 3.89 -5.54
CA LYS A 93 2.53 5.13 -4.91
C LYS A 93 1.08 5.42 -5.33
N PHE A 94 0.23 5.75 -4.37
CA PHE A 94 -1.15 6.21 -4.64
C PHE A 94 -1.44 7.58 -4.04
N GLU A 95 -0.62 8.05 -3.08
CA GLU A 95 -0.81 9.33 -2.41
C GLU A 95 0.53 9.91 -1.98
N ASP A 96 0.64 11.24 -2.02
CA ASP A 96 1.80 11.98 -1.51
C ASP A 96 1.32 13.33 -0.99
N SER A 97 1.67 13.66 0.25
CA SER A 97 1.37 14.97 0.83
C SER A 97 1.90 16.14 -0.01
N LYS A 98 3.01 15.95 -0.74
CA LYS A 98 3.60 16.95 -1.64
C LYS A 98 2.75 17.23 -2.88
N ASP A 99 1.91 16.28 -3.27
CA ASP A 99 1.01 16.41 -4.42
C ASP A 99 -0.34 17.01 -4.00
N ILE A 100 -0.60 17.16 -2.68
CA ILE A 100 -1.91 17.56 -2.12
C ILE A 100 -1.84 18.93 -1.41
N PHE A 101 -0.74 19.23 -0.73
CA PHE A 101 -0.58 20.45 0.07
C PHE A 101 0.54 21.33 -0.49
N ASP A 102 0.32 22.65 -0.57
CA ASP A 102 1.27 23.61 -1.18
C ASP A 102 2.67 23.56 -0.55
N ASN A 103 2.76 23.30 0.75
CA ASN A 103 4.03 23.16 1.48
C ASN A 103 4.46 21.70 1.68
N GLY A 104 3.73 20.75 1.08
CA GLY A 104 3.93 19.31 1.21
C GLY A 104 3.69 18.75 2.61
N MET A 105 3.00 19.48 3.48
CA MET A 105 2.77 19.09 4.86
C MET A 105 1.29 19.15 5.22
N TRP A 106 0.78 18.06 5.79
CA TRP A 106 -0.57 18.03 6.32
C TRP A 106 -0.59 18.52 7.76
N ASN A 107 -1.34 19.59 7.98
CA ASN A 107 -1.60 20.16 9.31
C ASN A 107 -3.00 19.75 9.75
N PHE A 108 -3.11 19.06 10.88
CA PHE A 108 -4.40 18.61 11.38
C PHE A 108 -4.45 18.58 12.91
N LYS A 109 -5.66 18.75 13.44
CA LYS A 109 -5.92 18.51 14.84
C LYS A 109 -5.99 17.01 15.08
N TYR A 110 -5.10 16.49 15.92
CA TYR A 110 -5.07 15.09 16.28
C TYR A 110 -6.30 14.72 17.09
N LYS A 111 -7.07 13.79 16.54
CA LYS A 111 -8.22 13.14 17.16
C LYS A 111 -8.40 11.78 16.49
N PRO A 112 -8.91 10.76 17.20
CA PRO A 112 -9.35 9.52 16.57
C PRO A 112 -10.29 9.82 15.38
N SER A 113 -10.12 9.09 14.29
CA SER A 113 -10.81 9.34 13.01
C SER A 113 -11.13 8.03 12.30
N HIS A 114 -12.23 8.02 11.55
CA HIS A 114 -12.70 6.85 10.80
C HIS A 114 -12.19 6.78 9.36
N LYS A 115 -11.45 7.78 8.85
CA LYS A 115 -11.12 7.84 7.41
C LYS A 115 -9.99 6.87 6.99
N VAL A 116 -8.98 6.72 7.83
CA VAL A 116 -7.95 5.65 7.80
C VAL A 116 -7.56 5.44 9.26
N GLU A 117 -8.37 4.67 9.97
CA GLU A 117 -8.29 4.56 11.42
C GLU A 117 -6.90 4.07 11.87
N GLY A 118 -6.32 3.12 11.14
CA GLY A 118 -4.98 2.60 11.42
C GLY A 118 -3.88 3.66 11.33
N PHE A 119 -4.00 4.60 10.38
CA PHE A 119 -3.02 5.66 10.20
C PHE A 119 -3.05 6.61 11.39
N VAL A 120 -4.24 7.13 11.70
CA VAL A 120 -4.41 8.12 12.77
C VAL A 120 -4.09 7.51 14.13
N ASN A 121 -4.46 6.26 14.38
CA ASN A 121 -4.16 5.61 15.64
C ASN A 121 -2.67 5.30 15.81
N THR A 122 -1.89 5.21 14.73
CA THR A 122 -0.43 5.04 14.82
C THR A 122 0.29 6.36 15.09
N ILE A 123 -0.27 7.50 14.68
CA ILE A 123 0.31 8.84 14.92
C ILE A 123 0.55 9.11 16.42
N ARG A 124 -0.27 8.54 17.32
CA ARG A 124 -0.12 8.71 18.78
C ARG A 124 1.19 8.20 19.36
N TYR A 125 1.93 7.38 18.61
CA TYR A 125 3.23 6.82 19.01
C TYR A 125 4.41 7.61 18.42
N MET A 126 4.14 8.64 17.62
CA MET A 126 5.16 9.43 16.94
C MET A 126 5.46 10.72 17.70
N ASN A 127 6.71 10.91 18.08
CA ASN A 127 7.20 12.17 18.65
C ASN A 127 7.74 13.07 17.52
N ARG A 128 8.02 14.33 17.82
CA ARG A 128 8.59 15.28 16.85
C ARG A 128 9.89 14.74 16.23
N GLY A 129 9.99 14.77 14.91
CA GLY A 129 11.10 14.24 14.12
C GLY A 129 11.07 12.73 13.88
N ALA A 130 10.10 12.00 14.44
CA ALA A 130 10.01 10.56 14.24
C ALA A 130 9.63 10.22 12.80
N LYS A 131 10.26 9.18 12.24
CA LYS A 131 9.91 8.62 10.93
C LYS A 131 9.44 7.19 11.09
N PHE A 132 8.19 6.95 10.69
CA PHE A 132 7.55 5.64 10.79
C PHE A 132 7.23 5.12 9.40
N GLU A 133 7.24 3.81 9.26
CA GLU A 133 6.59 3.13 8.14
C GLU A 133 5.50 2.23 8.72
N MET A 134 4.25 2.47 8.31
CA MET A 134 3.04 1.85 8.87
C MET A 134 2.42 0.93 7.83
N TYR A 135 2.05 -0.29 8.22
CA TYR A 135 1.42 -1.31 7.36
C TYR A 135 0.00 -1.55 7.86
N ILE A 136 -0.97 -1.08 7.09
CA ILE A 136 -2.38 -0.99 7.49
C ILE A 136 -3.21 -1.87 6.56
N HIS A 137 -3.76 -2.96 7.09
CA HIS A 137 -4.67 -3.81 6.33
C HIS A 137 -6.02 -3.12 6.08
N SER A 138 -6.74 -3.60 5.08
CA SER A 138 -7.90 -2.93 4.49
C SER A 138 -9.01 -2.63 5.51
N ASP A 139 -9.25 -3.51 6.49
CA ASP A 139 -10.26 -3.28 7.54
C ASP A 139 -10.05 -1.95 8.31
N TYR A 140 -8.82 -1.43 8.38
CA TYR A 140 -8.48 -0.14 9.01
C TYR A 140 -8.00 0.94 8.03
N ALA A 141 -8.17 0.68 6.72
CA ALA A 141 -7.84 1.57 5.63
C ALA A 141 -9.02 1.70 4.65
N TYR A 142 -8.90 1.13 3.44
CA TYR A 142 -9.85 1.34 2.33
C TYR A 142 -10.86 0.18 2.15
N GLY A 143 -10.82 -0.83 3.02
CA GLY A 143 -11.81 -1.91 3.09
C GLY A 143 -11.95 -2.78 1.85
N ALA A 144 -13.10 -3.45 1.77
CA ALA A 144 -13.48 -4.34 0.67
C ALA A 144 -13.74 -3.61 -0.65
N GLU A 145 -14.08 -2.32 -0.60
CA GLU A 145 -14.38 -1.51 -1.80
C GLU A 145 -13.11 -0.89 -2.40
N GLY A 146 -12.08 -0.69 -1.59
CA GLY A 146 -10.89 0.07 -1.99
C GLY A 146 -11.17 1.58 -2.04
N GLY A 147 -10.29 2.29 -2.73
CA GLY A 147 -10.34 3.74 -2.91
C GLY A 147 -9.62 4.18 -4.18
N THR A 148 -9.54 5.48 -4.41
CA THR A 148 -8.85 6.04 -5.58
C THR A 148 -7.40 5.57 -5.61
N GLY A 149 -7.04 4.75 -6.59
CA GLY A 149 -5.70 4.20 -6.71
C GLY A 149 -5.36 3.13 -5.67
N VAL A 150 -6.31 2.61 -4.88
CA VAL A 150 -6.13 1.50 -3.93
C VAL A 150 -7.19 0.43 -4.19
N PRO A 151 -6.82 -0.77 -4.66
CA PRO A 151 -7.80 -1.83 -4.92
C PRO A 151 -8.49 -2.32 -3.63
N PRO A 152 -9.63 -3.04 -3.75
CA PRO A 152 -10.20 -3.88 -2.70
C PRO A 152 -9.16 -4.69 -1.94
N PHE A 153 -9.36 -4.87 -0.62
CA PHE A 153 -8.55 -5.74 0.23
C PHE A 153 -7.04 -5.54 0.01
N THR A 154 -6.61 -4.28 0.06
CA THR A 154 -5.22 -3.91 -0.16
C THR A 154 -4.64 -3.30 1.08
N THR A 155 -3.55 -3.92 1.57
CA THR A 155 -2.74 -3.33 2.61
C THR A 155 -1.99 -2.13 2.04
N VAL A 156 -2.09 -1.02 2.75
CA VAL A 156 -1.40 0.22 2.42
C VAL A 156 -0.23 0.44 3.37
N VAL A 157 0.83 1.02 2.82
CA VAL A 157 2.05 1.38 3.50
C VAL A 157 2.15 2.89 3.51
N TYR A 158 2.20 3.48 4.71
CA TYR A 158 2.45 4.90 4.86
C TYR A 158 3.82 5.15 5.45
N LYS A 159 4.65 5.89 4.72
CA LYS A 159 5.90 6.45 5.23
C LYS A 159 5.58 7.84 5.74
N VAL A 160 5.78 8.09 7.03
CA VAL A 160 5.35 9.30 7.72
C VAL A 160 6.51 9.91 8.48
N GLU A 161 6.67 11.22 8.36
CA GLU A 161 7.55 12.02 9.21
C GLU A 161 6.72 13.00 10.04
N MET A 162 6.88 12.96 11.36
CA MET A 162 6.29 13.95 12.26
C MET A 162 7.15 15.20 12.26
N ILE A 163 6.69 16.26 11.60
CA ILE A 163 7.43 17.53 11.48
C ILE A 163 7.30 18.35 12.76
N ASP A 164 6.07 18.53 13.23
CA ASP A 164 5.78 19.36 14.40
C ASP A 164 4.60 18.81 15.20
N ILE A 165 4.66 19.05 16.52
CA ILE A 165 3.54 18.85 17.43
C ILE A 165 3.39 20.14 18.23
N SER A 166 2.24 20.78 18.07
CA SER A 166 1.89 22.05 18.69
C SER A 166 0.72 21.82 19.67
N LYS A 167 0.97 22.07 20.96
CA LYS A 167 0.01 21.78 22.04
C LYS A 167 -1.22 22.70 21.97
N LEU A 168 -2.39 22.17 22.30
CA LEU A 168 -3.60 22.98 22.38
C LEU A 168 -3.49 23.98 23.55
N GLY A 169 -3.48 25.28 23.27
CA GLY A 169 -3.69 26.33 24.27
C GLY A 169 -2.44 26.87 24.98
N LEU A 170 -1.28 26.87 24.33
CA LEU A 170 -0.16 27.75 24.68
C LEU A 170 -0.01 28.87 23.63
#